data_AF-A0A1S3X2U7-F1
#
_entry.id   AF-A0A1S3X2U7-F1
#
_cell.length_a   1.000
_cell.length_b   1.000
_cell.length_c   1.000
_cell.angle_alpha   90.00
_cell.angle_beta   90.00
_cell.angle_gamma   90.00
#
_symmetry.space_group_name_H-M   'P 1'
#
loop_
_entity.id
_entity.type
_entity.pdbx_description
1 polymer ?
#
loop_
_entity_poly.entity_id
_entity_poly.type
_entity_poly.pdbx_seq_one_letter_code
_entity_poly.pdbx_strand_id
1 'polypeptide(L)'
;MATPSPSTSGRLLLLLKSISEAIETSSSKRAKKKSSYNAGSLVQAEITEIRPLELRLKFGSGFHGRVHITEASDDNHAEAPFSNFRFGQTLTARIISKSNMSESIKRGYQWELSIKPSTLAGEMITWPRSGEIEPVEEFNYSTGQLVTGFVYKVDNEWAWLTISRDVKAQLHVLDSSSEPNELDEFQKRFSIGRSFSGYVLSANKEKKLVRLISRPLLVDLERSARQKDGPTDHSSENMAFHIREGSVLGGRISKIFPGVGGLLVQIDPHLYGKVHFTELTDPGVADPLSGYHEGQFVKCKVLETTHSGKGTVHIDLSLQSISHRTQEQKLAVNNDTV
;
A
#
# COMPACT_ATOMS: atom_id res chain seq x y z
N MET A 1 15.62 65.35 -21.44
CA MET A 1 14.83 64.69 -22.50
C MET A 1 15.77 64.48 -23.68
N ALA A 2 16.40 63.31 -23.78
CA ALA A 2 17.27 62.94 -24.89
C ALA A 2 16.62 61.76 -25.61
N THR A 3 16.39 61.91 -26.92
CA THR A 3 15.78 60.93 -27.80
C THR A 3 16.79 59.82 -28.18
N PRO A 4 16.38 58.55 -28.29
CA PRO A 4 17.27 57.48 -28.73
C PRO A 4 17.38 57.43 -30.26
N SER A 5 18.59 57.12 -30.74
CA SER A 5 18.93 56.92 -32.16
C SER A 5 18.35 55.62 -32.74
N PRO A 6 17.98 55.57 -34.04
CA PRO A 6 17.31 54.43 -34.65
C PRO A 6 18.32 53.45 -35.25
N SER A 7 18.99 52.65 -34.41
CA SER A 7 19.80 51.52 -34.91
C SER A 7 19.82 50.37 -33.93
N THR A 8 18.66 49.78 -33.67
CA THR A 8 18.60 48.41 -33.13
C THR A 8 17.38 47.73 -33.70
N SER A 9 17.61 47.03 -34.81
CA SER A 9 16.62 46.17 -35.45
C SER A 9 16.24 45.05 -34.46
N GLY A 10 15.13 45.22 -33.74
CA GLY A 10 14.30 44.16 -33.18
C GLY A 10 14.95 43.05 -32.35
N ARG A 11 16.06 43.28 -31.65
CA ARG A 11 16.68 42.26 -30.78
C ARG A 11 16.38 42.53 -29.31
N LEU A 12 15.64 41.60 -28.71
CA LEU A 12 15.34 41.57 -27.28
C LEU A 12 16.62 41.11 -26.54
N LEU A 13 17.25 41.99 -25.78
CA LEU A 13 18.38 41.63 -24.92
C LEU A 13 17.84 41.12 -23.57
N LEU A 14 17.81 39.80 -23.40
CA LEU A 14 17.56 39.18 -22.10
C LEU A 14 18.82 39.32 -21.23
N LEU A 15 18.74 40.20 -20.23
CA LEU A 15 19.73 40.31 -19.16
C LEU A 15 19.59 39.08 -18.23
N LEU A 16 20.39 38.05 -18.46
CA LEU A 16 20.51 36.89 -17.58
C LEU A 16 21.20 37.31 -16.26
N LYS A 17 20.45 37.23 -15.16
CA LYS A 17 20.97 37.41 -13.80
C LYS A 17 21.84 36.20 -13.47
N SER A 18 23.15 36.44 -13.39
CA SER A 18 24.18 35.48 -12.98
C SER A 18 23.79 34.75 -11.69
N ILE A 19 23.46 33.46 -11.79
CA ILE A 19 23.52 32.52 -10.67
C ILE A 19 24.93 31.91 -10.73
N SER A 20 25.83 32.47 -9.94
CA SER A 20 27.16 31.92 -9.74
C SER A 20 27.09 30.82 -8.66
N GLU A 21 26.99 29.57 -9.08
CA GLU A 21 27.60 28.47 -8.33
C GLU A 21 28.54 27.73 -9.28
N ALA A 22 29.82 27.76 -8.91
CA ALA A 22 30.94 27.39 -9.75
C ALA A 22 30.93 25.91 -10.12
N ILE A 23 30.94 25.63 -11.42
CA ILE A 23 31.39 24.35 -11.98
C ILE A 23 32.92 24.40 -11.98
N GLU A 24 33.55 23.80 -10.98
CA GLU A 24 35.00 23.56 -11.02
C GLU A 24 35.29 22.23 -11.71
N THR A 25 35.60 22.30 -13.00
CA THR A 25 36.50 21.34 -13.65
C THR A 25 37.93 21.82 -13.38
N SER A 26 38.67 21.19 -12.45
CA SER A 26 40.12 21.41 -12.42
C SER A 26 40.90 20.19 -11.92
N SER A 27 41.75 19.70 -12.82
CA SER A 27 42.85 18.80 -12.51
C SER A 27 43.99 19.60 -11.87
N SER A 28 44.25 19.41 -10.58
CA SER A 28 45.60 19.40 -9.98
C SER A 28 45.52 19.30 -8.46
N LYS A 29 46.53 18.63 -7.90
CA LYS A 29 46.69 18.23 -6.51
C LYS A 29 46.52 19.41 -5.52
N ARG A 30 45.42 19.46 -4.76
CA ARG A 30 45.33 20.24 -3.52
C ARG A 30 44.19 19.75 -2.61
N ALA A 31 44.54 19.52 -1.34
CA ALA A 31 43.69 19.32 -0.18
C ALA A 31 42.43 18.45 -0.36
N LYS A 32 42.43 17.23 0.23
CA LYS A 32 41.20 16.51 0.57
C LYS A 32 40.35 17.41 1.49
N LYS A 33 39.52 18.27 0.90
CA LYS A 33 38.38 18.90 1.57
C LYS A 33 37.54 17.71 2.03
N LYS A 34 37.60 17.36 3.31
CA LYS A 34 36.65 16.42 3.91
C LYS A 34 35.29 17.11 3.80
N SER A 35 34.59 16.90 2.69
CA SER A 35 33.16 17.16 2.63
C SER A 35 32.55 16.28 3.71
N SER A 36 32.17 16.88 4.84
CA SER A 36 31.45 16.18 5.89
C SER A 36 30.07 15.87 5.34
N TYR A 37 29.92 14.65 4.81
CA TYR A 37 28.61 14.13 4.44
C TYR A 37 27.80 13.97 5.72
N ASN A 38 26.74 14.76 5.83
CA ASN A 38 25.79 14.71 6.95
C ASN A 38 24.38 14.44 6.41
N ALA A 39 23.46 14.00 7.28
CA ALA A 39 22.04 14.00 6.95
C ALA A 39 21.60 15.38 6.42
N GLY A 40 20.77 15.38 5.38
CA GLY A 40 20.34 16.55 4.62
C GLY A 40 21.27 16.97 3.47
N SER A 41 22.50 16.44 3.37
CA SER A 41 23.43 16.83 2.30
C SER A 41 22.98 16.31 0.93
N LEU A 42 23.07 17.15 -0.10
CA LEU A 42 22.93 16.72 -1.50
C LEU A 42 24.24 16.11 -2.01
N VAL A 43 24.14 14.97 -2.68
CA VAL A 43 25.27 14.25 -3.25
C VAL A 43 25.00 13.84 -4.69
N GLN A 44 26.03 13.89 -5.53
CA GLN A 44 26.03 13.24 -6.84
C GLN A 44 26.42 11.79 -6.66
N ALA A 45 25.53 10.87 -7.01
CA ALA A 45 25.68 9.45 -6.78
C ALA A 45 25.45 8.66 -8.08
N GLU A 46 26.34 7.71 -8.35
CA GLU A 46 26.28 6.84 -9.52
C GLU A 46 25.59 5.52 -9.17
N ILE A 47 24.64 5.09 -9.99
CA ILE A 47 23.91 3.83 -9.80
C ILE A 47 24.84 2.65 -10.06
N THR A 48 25.01 1.81 -9.04
CA THR A 48 25.83 0.59 -9.09
C THR A 48 25.01 -0.69 -9.18
N GLU A 49 23.76 -0.67 -8.73
CA GLU A 49 22.87 -1.83 -8.82
C GLU A 49 21.42 -1.34 -8.78
N ILE A 50 20.57 -1.95 -9.60
CA ILE A 50 19.13 -1.69 -9.63
C ILE A 50 18.44 -2.97 -9.20
N ARG A 51 17.71 -2.92 -8.08
CA ARG A 51 16.88 -4.02 -7.59
C ARG A 51 15.42 -3.56 -7.55
N PRO A 52 14.45 -4.49 -7.49
CA PRO A 52 13.04 -4.13 -7.45
C PRO A 52 12.67 -3.17 -6.32
N LEU A 53 13.32 -3.30 -5.15
CA LEU A 53 12.97 -2.56 -3.92
C LEU A 53 14.03 -1.54 -3.47
N GLU A 54 15.21 -1.55 -4.10
CA GLU A 54 16.31 -0.66 -3.73
C GLU A 54 17.20 -0.30 -4.92
N LEU A 55 17.68 0.95 -4.97
CA LEU A 55 18.83 1.33 -5.77
C LEU A 55 20.06 1.36 -4.89
N ARG A 56 21.17 0.82 -5.37
CA ARG A 56 22.46 0.94 -4.70
C ARG A 56 23.32 1.93 -5.46
N LEU A 57 23.80 2.93 -4.75
CA LEU A 57 24.53 4.05 -5.32
C LEU A 57 25.91 4.14 -4.68
N LYS A 58 26.90 4.64 -5.44
CA LYS A 58 28.19 5.06 -4.91
C LYS A 58 28.34 6.57 -5.06
N PHE A 59 28.96 7.21 -4.07
CA PHE A 59 29.23 8.65 -4.10
C PHE A 59 30.50 8.98 -3.31
N GLY A 60 31.09 10.13 -3.60
CA GLY A 60 32.32 10.57 -2.94
C GLY A 60 33.47 9.57 -3.05
N SER A 61 34.40 9.61 -2.09
CA SER A 61 35.56 8.72 -2.05
C SER A 61 35.26 7.39 -1.33
N GLY A 62 34.42 6.56 -1.97
CA GLY A 62 34.16 5.18 -1.53
C GLY A 62 32.92 4.99 -0.64
N PHE A 63 32.02 5.99 -0.59
CA PHE A 63 30.76 5.82 0.13
C PHE A 63 29.74 5.10 -0.75
N HIS A 64 28.97 4.23 -0.10
CA HIS A 64 27.89 3.48 -0.71
C HIS A 64 26.60 3.79 0.03
N GLY A 65 25.55 4.07 -0.72
CA GLY A 65 24.23 4.36 -0.19
C GLY A 65 23.15 3.55 -0.89
N ARG A 66 21.97 3.58 -0.27
CA ARG A 66 20.77 2.90 -0.73
C ARG A 66 19.64 3.91 -0.87
N VAL A 67 18.88 3.81 -1.96
CA VAL A 67 17.57 4.46 -2.09
C VAL A 67 16.52 3.36 -2.00
N HIS A 68 15.68 3.43 -0.96
CA HIS A 68 14.53 2.54 -0.84
C HIS A 68 13.46 2.89 -1.89
N ILE A 69 12.66 1.93 -2.35
CA ILE A 69 11.65 2.17 -3.40
C ILE A 69 10.64 3.27 -3.04
N THR A 70 10.30 3.42 -1.76
CA THR A 70 9.42 4.48 -1.25
C THR A 70 10.09 5.85 -1.20
N GLU A 71 11.37 5.96 -1.54
CA GLU A 71 12.16 7.20 -1.60
C GLU A 71 12.45 7.61 -3.05
N ALA A 72 11.81 6.95 -4.01
CA ALA A 72 12.01 7.17 -5.45
C ALA A 72 11.14 8.31 -6.00
N SER A 73 9.91 8.46 -5.51
CA SER A 73 8.94 9.46 -5.94
C SER A 73 8.09 9.93 -4.75
N ASP A 74 7.50 11.12 -4.88
CA ASP A 74 6.57 11.65 -3.89
C ASP A 74 5.22 10.94 -3.98
N ASP A 75 4.76 10.76 -5.21
CA ASP A 75 3.55 10.02 -5.53
C ASP A 75 3.94 8.55 -5.74
N ASN A 76 3.76 7.70 -4.73
CA ASN A 76 4.02 6.25 -4.79
C ASN A 76 3.12 5.49 -5.80
N HIS A 77 2.44 6.20 -6.71
CA HIS A 77 1.54 5.66 -7.72
C HIS A 77 2.27 5.03 -8.91
N ALA A 78 3.55 5.35 -9.14
CA ALA A 78 4.32 4.73 -10.21
C ALA A 78 4.41 3.22 -10.00
N GLU A 79 4.00 2.44 -10.99
CA GLU A 79 3.92 0.97 -10.88
C GLU A 79 5.27 0.32 -10.61
N ALA A 80 6.34 0.85 -11.22
CA ALA A 80 7.71 0.42 -11.02
C ALA A 80 8.64 1.65 -11.02
N PRO A 81 8.87 2.29 -9.85
CA PRO A 81 9.60 3.55 -9.75
C PRO A 81 11.02 3.48 -10.32
N PHE A 82 11.64 2.30 -10.28
CA PHE A 82 13.02 2.11 -10.73
C PHE A 82 13.18 1.74 -12.22
N SER A 83 12.08 1.58 -12.96
CA SER A 83 12.10 1.16 -14.37
C SER A 83 12.85 2.10 -15.32
N ASN A 84 12.90 3.40 -14.98
CA ASN A 84 13.53 4.43 -15.83
C ASN A 84 15.03 4.64 -15.53
N PHE A 85 15.56 4.03 -14.47
CA PHE A 85 16.97 4.19 -14.12
C PHE A 85 17.86 3.23 -14.88
N ARG A 86 19.13 3.59 -15.05
CA ARG A 86 20.13 2.78 -15.75
C ARG A 86 21.38 2.59 -14.90
N PHE A 87 22.02 1.44 -15.04
CA PHE A 87 23.32 1.19 -14.43
C PHE A 87 24.34 2.24 -14.91
N GLY A 88 25.16 2.76 -13.99
CA GLY A 88 26.16 3.80 -14.27
C GLY A 88 25.59 5.22 -14.43
N GLN A 89 24.27 5.41 -14.36
CA GLN A 89 23.65 6.73 -14.38
C GLN A 89 23.98 7.49 -13.09
N THR A 90 24.42 8.73 -13.23
CA THR A 90 24.61 9.66 -12.10
C THR A 90 23.32 10.42 -11.84
N LEU A 91 22.92 10.52 -10.57
CA LEU A 91 21.76 11.28 -10.12
C LEU A 91 22.09 12.09 -8.87
N THR A 92 21.31 13.14 -8.64
CA THR A 92 21.33 13.89 -7.38
C THR A 92 20.46 13.18 -6.36
N ALA A 93 21.03 12.84 -5.21
CA ALA A 93 20.29 12.27 -4.08
C ALA A 93 20.56 13.10 -2.82
N ARG A 94 19.61 13.08 -1.87
CA ARG A 94 19.80 13.66 -0.54
C ARG A 94 20.06 12.58 0.48
N ILE A 95 21.07 12.78 1.33
CA ILE A 95 21.33 11.90 2.47
C ILE A 95 20.22 12.06 3.49
N ILE A 96 19.54 10.95 3.82
CA ILE A 96 18.47 10.94 4.82
C ILE A 96 19.02 10.58 6.18
N SER A 97 19.71 9.45 6.26
CA SER A 97 20.30 8.97 7.51
C SER A 97 21.54 8.13 7.22
N LYS A 98 22.28 7.85 8.28
CA LYS A 98 23.36 6.87 8.28
C LYS A 98 22.84 5.66 9.02
N SER A 99 22.76 4.50 8.36
CA SER A 99 22.28 3.28 9.00
C SER A 99 23.26 2.84 10.09
N ASN A 100 22.88 2.94 11.36
CA ASN A 100 23.62 2.34 12.48
C ASN A 100 23.30 0.84 12.54
N MET A 101 23.91 0.04 11.67
CA MET A 101 23.75 -1.41 11.74
C MET A 101 24.77 -2.00 12.72
N SER A 102 24.28 -2.73 13.71
CA SER A 102 25.08 -3.43 14.72
C SER A 102 26.01 -4.47 14.08
N GLU A 103 27.08 -4.81 14.81
CA GLU A 103 28.28 -5.58 14.46
C GLU A 103 28.13 -6.94 13.74
N SER A 104 26.94 -7.41 13.38
CA SER A 104 26.72 -8.80 12.95
C SER A 104 26.56 -9.03 11.43
N ILE A 105 26.43 -8.00 10.59
CA ILE A 105 26.34 -8.20 9.12
C ILE A 105 27.24 -7.21 8.37
N LYS A 106 28.49 -7.63 8.15
CA LYS A 106 29.48 -6.95 7.28
C LYS A 106 29.07 -7.00 5.79
N ARG A 107 28.03 -6.27 5.37
CA ARG A 107 27.74 -6.00 3.95
C ARG A 107 27.17 -4.58 3.71
N GLY A 108 28.06 -3.58 3.69
CA GLY A 108 28.23 -2.73 2.50
C GLY A 108 27.54 -1.35 2.38
N TYR A 109 26.45 -1.05 3.07
CA TYR A 109 25.71 0.21 2.80
C TYR A 109 25.48 1.00 4.08
N GLN A 110 26.08 2.18 4.16
CA GLN A 110 26.10 3.00 5.38
C GLN A 110 25.15 4.18 5.33
N TRP A 111 24.57 4.50 4.17
CA TRP A 111 23.84 5.73 3.92
C TRP A 111 22.49 5.46 3.28
N GLU A 112 21.42 5.95 3.90
CA GLU A 112 20.09 6.03 3.28
C GLU A 112 19.99 7.33 2.50
N LEU A 113 19.50 7.23 1.28
CA LEU A 113 19.40 8.31 0.31
C LEU A 113 17.96 8.44 -0.18
N SER A 114 17.52 9.66 -0.47
CA SER A 114 16.25 9.95 -1.14
C SER A 114 16.49 10.62 -2.48
N ILE A 115 15.66 10.28 -3.45
CA ILE A 115 15.58 10.97 -4.75
C ILE A 115 14.19 11.58 -4.98
N LYS A 116 13.33 11.59 -3.95
CA LYS A 116 12.05 12.28 -3.95
C LYS A 116 12.22 13.75 -4.34
N PRO A 117 11.46 14.27 -5.32
CA PRO A 117 11.49 15.69 -5.68
C PRO A 117 11.30 16.63 -4.48
N SER A 118 10.35 16.35 -3.58
CA SER A 118 10.12 17.13 -2.34
C SER A 118 11.36 17.17 -1.44
N THR A 119 11.98 16.01 -1.23
CA THR A 119 13.17 15.86 -0.39
C THR A 119 14.37 16.56 -1.04
N LEU A 120 14.51 16.51 -2.36
CA LEU A 120 15.55 17.21 -3.10
C LEU A 120 15.38 18.74 -3.07
N ALA A 121 14.14 19.24 -3.19
CA ALA A 121 13.79 20.65 -3.06
C ALA A 121 14.02 21.19 -1.63
N GLY A 122 14.06 20.29 -0.64
CA GLY A 122 14.23 20.64 0.77
C GLY A 122 12.98 21.20 1.43
N GLU A 123 11.83 21.00 0.80
CA GLU A 123 10.55 21.13 1.47
C GLU A 123 10.39 19.98 2.47
N MET A 124 9.94 20.32 3.67
CA MET A 124 9.44 19.38 4.67
C MET A 124 10.46 18.38 5.26
N ILE A 125 11.64 18.83 5.71
CA ILE A 125 12.37 18.10 6.76
C ILE A 125 12.96 19.11 7.75
N THR A 126 12.37 19.24 8.94
CA THR A 126 13.08 19.81 10.10
C THR A 126 14.19 18.85 10.47
N TRP A 127 15.34 18.96 9.81
CA TRP A 127 16.53 18.25 10.22
C TRP A 127 16.90 18.73 11.62
N PRO A 128 16.96 17.85 12.63
CA PRO A 128 17.43 18.26 13.94
C PRO A 128 18.82 18.85 13.78
N ARG A 129 19.08 20.01 14.38
CA ARG A 129 20.37 20.72 14.31
C ARG A 129 21.55 19.97 14.96
N SER A 130 21.41 18.69 15.27
CA SER A 130 22.42 17.86 15.90
C SER A 130 22.15 16.38 15.64
N GLY A 131 22.89 15.80 14.69
CA GLY A 131 23.48 14.47 14.75
C GLY A 131 22.64 13.19 14.83
N GLU A 132 21.42 13.16 15.38
CA GLU A 132 20.91 11.88 15.93
C GLU A 132 19.42 11.57 15.78
N ILE A 133 18.62 12.34 15.03
CA ILE A 133 17.19 11.99 14.91
C ILE A 133 16.79 11.91 13.44
N GLU A 134 16.45 10.69 13.02
CA GLU A 134 15.85 10.40 11.73
C GLU A 134 14.57 11.22 11.56
N PRO A 135 14.25 11.73 10.36
CA PRO A 135 12.88 12.09 10.05
C PRO A 135 12.07 10.79 10.05
N VAL A 136 11.57 10.41 11.23
CA VAL A 136 10.64 9.30 11.40
C VAL A 136 9.33 9.78 10.81
N GLU A 137 8.93 9.19 9.69
CA GLU A 137 7.56 9.36 9.21
C GLU A 137 6.63 8.92 10.35
N GLU A 138 5.85 9.86 10.88
CA GLU A 138 4.96 9.59 11.99
C GLU A 138 3.94 8.54 11.54
N PHE A 139 3.80 7.46 12.30
CA PHE A 139 2.83 6.41 11.99
C PHE A 139 1.42 6.99 12.16
N ASN A 140 0.83 7.43 11.06
CA ASN A 140 -0.47 8.08 11.01
C ASN A 140 -1.32 7.44 9.91
N TYR A 141 -1.85 6.26 10.21
CA TYR A 141 -2.72 5.49 9.32
C TYR A 141 -4.05 5.23 10.01
N SER A 142 -5.14 5.68 9.38
CA SER A 142 -6.50 5.53 9.88
C SER A 142 -7.28 4.53 9.05
N THR A 143 -8.17 3.77 9.68
CA THR A 143 -9.08 2.85 8.97
C THR A 143 -9.87 3.59 7.89
N GLY A 144 -9.95 3.01 6.69
CA GLY A 144 -10.60 3.58 5.51
C GLY A 144 -9.72 4.52 4.69
N GLN A 145 -8.52 4.87 5.15
CA GLN A 145 -7.56 5.66 4.36
C GLN A 145 -7.06 4.85 3.16
N LEU A 146 -7.01 5.46 1.98
CA LEU A 146 -6.36 4.87 0.81
C LEU A 146 -4.84 5.06 0.94
N VAL A 147 -4.08 3.97 0.85
CA VAL A 147 -2.62 3.99 0.89
C VAL A 147 -2.06 3.18 -0.26
N THR A 148 -0.89 3.59 -0.75
CA THR A 148 -0.16 2.89 -1.81
C THR A 148 1.16 2.38 -1.24
N GLY A 149 1.51 1.13 -1.55
CA GLY A 149 2.78 0.53 -1.19
C GLY A 149 3.30 -0.40 -2.27
N PHE A 150 4.53 -0.87 -2.10
CA PHE A 150 5.20 -1.73 -3.06
C PHE A 150 5.37 -3.14 -2.53
N VAL A 151 5.00 -4.14 -3.31
CA VAL A 151 5.08 -5.55 -2.93
C VAL A 151 6.53 -5.97 -2.76
N TYR A 152 6.92 -6.47 -1.59
CA TYR A 152 8.26 -7.00 -1.33
C TYR A 152 8.32 -8.52 -1.16
N LYS A 153 7.18 -9.14 -0.84
CA LYS A 153 7.06 -10.59 -0.64
C LYS A 153 5.63 -11.03 -0.92
N VAL A 154 5.46 -12.19 -1.52
CA VAL A 154 4.15 -12.83 -1.71
C VAL A 154 4.25 -14.28 -1.26
N ASP A 155 3.38 -14.65 -0.34
CA ASP A 155 3.21 -16.01 0.16
C ASP A 155 1.93 -16.61 -0.44
N ASN A 156 1.46 -17.75 0.05
CA ASN A 156 0.22 -18.38 -0.43
C ASN A 156 -1.04 -17.61 0.01
N GLU A 157 -1.00 -16.94 1.16
CA GLU A 157 -2.16 -16.25 1.75
C GLU A 157 -1.98 -14.74 1.86
N TRP A 158 -0.75 -14.24 1.75
CA TRP A 158 -0.41 -12.86 2.05
C TRP A 158 0.47 -12.24 0.97
N ALA A 159 0.13 -11.02 0.56
CA ALA A 159 1.02 -10.11 -0.14
C ALA A 159 1.51 -9.07 0.86
N TRP A 160 2.82 -8.92 0.96
CA TRP A 160 3.46 -7.98 1.86
C TRP A 160 3.98 -6.79 1.10
N LEU A 161 3.66 -5.60 1.59
CA LEU A 161 3.97 -4.33 0.94
C LEU A 161 4.78 -3.43 1.88
N THR A 162 5.55 -2.52 1.31
CA THR A 162 6.22 -1.45 2.03
C THR A 162 5.57 -0.13 1.63
N ILE A 163 5.04 0.60 2.60
CA ILE A 163 4.39 1.90 2.39
C ILE A 163 5.42 3.02 2.54
N SER A 164 6.27 2.90 3.57
CA SER A 164 7.43 3.74 3.78
C SER A 164 8.65 2.88 4.13
N ARG A 165 9.77 3.49 4.55
CA ARG A 165 10.97 2.75 4.99
C ARG A 165 10.71 1.89 6.23
N ASP A 166 9.84 2.37 7.11
CA ASP A 166 9.60 1.76 8.42
C ASP A 166 8.23 1.09 8.53
N VAL A 167 7.30 1.42 7.63
CA VAL A 167 5.92 0.97 7.70
C VAL A 167 5.64 -0.06 6.64
N LYS A 168 5.20 -1.22 7.12
CA LYS A 168 4.81 -2.37 6.28
C LYS A 168 3.29 -2.46 6.18
N ALA A 169 2.85 -3.11 5.12
CA ALA A 169 1.48 -3.53 4.94
C ALA A 169 1.39 -5.01 4.60
N GLN A 170 0.24 -5.60 4.91
CA GLN A 170 -0.12 -6.94 4.49
C GLN A 170 -1.53 -6.94 3.90
N LEU A 171 -1.71 -7.67 2.81
CA LEU A 171 -2.98 -7.89 2.12
C LEU A 171 -3.25 -9.40 2.11
N HIS A 172 -4.34 -9.83 2.73
CA HIS A 172 -4.75 -11.22 2.67
C HIS A 172 -5.32 -11.56 1.29
N VAL A 173 -5.20 -12.81 0.84
CA VAL A 173 -5.75 -13.25 -0.45
C VAL A 173 -7.24 -12.90 -0.58
N LEU A 174 -8.05 -13.17 0.45
CA LEU A 174 -9.49 -12.86 0.47
C LEU A 174 -9.81 -11.35 0.56
N ASP A 175 -8.84 -10.54 0.97
CA ASP A 175 -8.98 -9.07 0.99
C ASP A 175 -8.62 -8.44 -0.37
N SER A 176 -8.00 -9.22 -1.27
CA SER A 176 -7.50 -8.74 -2.55
C SER A 176 -8.57 -8.65 -3.63
N SER A 177 -9.58 -9.51 -3.60
CA SER A 177 -10.67 -9.53 -4.57
C SER A 177 -11.92 -10.24 -4.03
N SER A 178 -13.05 -10.01 -4.68
CA SER A 178 -14.26 -10.81 -4.54
C SER A 178 -14.45 -11.84 -5.67
N GLU A 179 -13.67 -11.76 -6.74
CA GLU A 179 -13.78 -12.65 -7.89
C GLU A 179 -12.92 -13.91 -7.68
N PRO A 180 -13.49 -15.13 -7.79
CA PRO A 180 -12.75 -16.38 -7.57
C PRO A 180 -11.50 -16.52 -8.43
N ASN A 181 -11.62 -16.23 -9.74
CA ASN A 181 -10.49 -16.31 -10.68
C ASN A 181 -9.32 -15.41 -10.27
N GLU A 182 -9.62 -14.23 -9.73
CA GLU A 182 -8.61 -13.30 -9.27
C GLU A 182 -7.91 -13.76 -7.98
N LEU A 183 -8.61 -14.53 -7.14
CA LEU A 183 -8.07 -15.15 -5.93
C LEU A 183 -7.20 -16.36 -6.28
N ASP A 184 -7.60 -17.17 -7.25
CA ASP A 184 -6.79 -18.27 -7.79
C ASP A 184 -5.48 -17.75 -8.40
N GLU A 185 -5.53 -16.59 -9.05
CA GLU A 185 -4.36 -15.96 -9.66
C GLU A 185 -3.62 -14.98 -8.72
N PHE A 186 -3.88 -15.02 -7.41
CA PHE A 186 -3.32 -14.09 -6.43
C PHE A 186 -1.81 -13.87 -6.60
N GLN A 187 -1.02 -14.94 -6.62
CA GLN A 187 0.44 -14.84 -6.75
C GLN A 187 0.91 -14.27 -8.09
N LYS A 188 0.10 -14.38 -9.15
CA LYS A 188 0.40 -13.80 -10.47
C LYS A 188 0.09 -12.31 -10.50
N ARG A 189 -0.92 -11.86 -9.74
CA ARG A 189 -1.34 -10.45 -9.70
C ARG A 189 -0.37 -9.57 -8.93
N PHE A 190 0.23 -10.12 -7.87
CA PHE A 190 1.18 -9.40 -7.01
C PHE A 190 2.62 -9.80 -7.35
N SER A 191 3.34 -8.92 -8.03
CA SER A 191 4.76 -9.10 -8.35
C SER A 191 5.66 -8.17 -7.53
N ILE A 192 6.84 -8.65 -7.16
CA ILE A 192 7.79 -7.89 -6.34
C ILE A 192 8.21 -6.59 -7.04
N GLY A 193 8.18 -5.48 -6.32
CA GLY A 193 8.48 -4.13 -6.81
C GLY A 193 7.29 -3.41 -7.45
N ARG A 194 6.16 -4.10 -7.65
CA ARG A 194 4.93 -3.50 -8.18
C ARG A 194 4.20 -2.72 -7.09
N SER A 195 3.63 -1.57 -7.44
CA SER A 195 2.75 -0.83 -6.54
C SER A 195 1.36 -1.47 -6.44
N PHE A 196 0.72 -1.30 -5.29
CA PHE A 196 -0.68 -1.62 -5.07
C PHE A 196 -1.28 -0.59 -4.10
N SER A 197 -2.47 -0.11 -4.46
CA SER A 197 -3.25 0.80 -3.63
C SER A 197 -4.40 0.04 -2.96
N GLY A 198 -4.53 0.19 -1.66
CA GLY A 198 -5.58 -0.45 -0.87
C GLY A 198 -6.02 0.43 0.29
N TYR A 199 -7.21 0.14 0.81
CA TYR A 199 -7.77 0.84 1.96
C TYR A 199 -7.25 0.20 3.24
N VAL A 200 -6.92 1.02 4.23
CA VAL A 200 -6.50 0.55 5.55
C VAL A 200 -7.68 -0.12 6.24
N LEU A 201 -7.58 -1.42 6.50
CA LEU A 201 -8.54 -2.17 7.29
C LEU A 201 -8.25 -2.02 8.79
N SER A 202 -6.98 -2.19 9.17
CA SER A 202 -6.52 -1.98 10.55
C SER A 202 -5.06 -1.55 10.57
N ALA A 203 -4.68 -0.82 11.62
CA ALA A 203 -3.32 -0.31 11.78
C ALA A 203 -2.79 -0.70 13.16
N ASN A 204 -1.60 -1.31 13.21
CA ASN A 204 -0.89 -1.63 14.43
C ASN A 204 0.35 -0.73 14.52
N LYS A 205 0.28 0.28 15.40
CA LYS A 205 1.33 1.28 15.60
C LYS A 205 2.61 0.68 16.18
N GLU A 206 2.49 -0.28 17.09
CA GLU A 206 3.65 -0.92 17.74
C GLU A 206 4.48 -1.73 16.74
N LYS A 207 3.81 -2.50 15.88
CA LYS A 207 4.45 -3.31 14.84
C LYS A 207 4.78 -2.53 13.57
N LYS A 208 4.39 -1.24 13.50
CA LYS A 208 4.40 -0.42 12.27
C LYS A 208 3.84 -1.19 11.06
N LEU A 209 2.71 -1.88 11.28
CA LEU A 209 2.11 -2.80 10.31
C LEU A 209 0.65 -2.46 10.07
N VAL A 210 0.27 -2.38 8.81
CA VAL A 210 -1.09 -2.05 8.37
C VAL A 210 -1.69 -3.23 7.61
N ARG A 211 -2.95 -3.59 7.88
CA ARG A 211 -3.70 -4.55 7.04
C ARG A 211 -4.48 -3.78 5.99
N LEU A 212 -4.37 -4.19 4.74
CA LEU A 212 -5.05 -3.56 3.60
C LEU A 212 -6.19 -4.42 3.08
N ILE A 213 -7.11 -3.75 2.36
CA ILE A 213 -8.18 -4.36 1.59
C ILE A 213 -8.35 -3.63 0.25
N SER A 214 -8.68 -4.35 -0.83
CA SER A 214 -8.75 -3.76 -2.18
C SER A 214 -9.98 -2.87 -2.41
N ARG A 215 -11.03 -3.05 -1.62
CA ARG A 215 -12.32 -2.35 -1.78
C ARG A 215 -12.48 -1.22 -0.75
N PRO A 216 -13.20 -0.15 -1.08
CA PRO A 216 -13.52 0.91 -0.11
C PRO A 216 -14.28 0.34 1.08
N LEU A 217 -13.92 0.79 2.28
CA LEU A 217 -14.69 0.51 3.47
C LEU A 217 -15.92 1.42 3.51
N LEU A 218 -17.11 0.83 3.67
CA LEU A 218 -18.28 1.60 4.06
C LEU A 218 -18.10 1.96 5.54
N VAL A 219 -17.61 3.17 5.81
CA VAL A 219 -17.48 3.70 7.17
C VAL A 219 -18.77 4.45 7.49
N ASP A 220 -19.58 3.92 8.42
CA ASP A 220 -20.70 4.69 8.96
C ASP A 220 -20.13 5.62 10.02
N LEU A 221 -20.10 6.91 9.73
CA LEU A 221 -19.64 7.95 10.66
C LEU A 221 -20.45 7.96 11.97
N GLU A 222 -21.65 7.36 11.98
CA GLU A 222 -22.59 7.39 13.10
C GLU A 222 -22.26 6.41 14.24
N ARG A 223 -21.57 5.29 13.99
CA ARG A 223 -21.26 4.31 15.05
C ARG A 223 -20.05 4.70 15.91
N SER A 224 -19.12 5.50 15.36
CA SER A 224 -17.95 5.97 16.10
C SER A 224 -18.30 6.96 17.24
N ALA A 225 -19.53 7.48 17.26
CA ALA A 225 -20.01 8.41 18.28
C ALA A 225 -20.62 7.70 19.52
N ARG A 226 -20.89 6.40 19.48
CA ARG A 226 -21.55 5.66 20.59
C ARG A 226 -20.63 4.82 21.47
N GLN A 227 -19.32 4.82 21.20
CA GLN A 227 -18.33 4.08 21.99
C GLN A 227 -17.35 5.06 22.67
N LYS A 228 -17.90 6.00 23.43
CA LYS A 228 -17.20 6.64 24.56
C LYS A 228 -17.91 6.13 25.81
N ASP A 229 -17.16 5.52 26.72
CA ASP A 229 -17.57 4.98 28.04
C ASP A 229 -17.56 3.44 28.13
N GLY A 230 -16.36 2.86 28.11
CA GLY A 230 -16.09 1.48 28.53
C GLY A 230 -14.58 1.23 28.71
N PRO A 231 -14.11 0.48 29.72
CA PRO A 231 -12.70 0.20 29.92
C PRO A 231 -12.18 -0.69 28.78
N THR A 232 -11.07 -0.28 28.19
CA THR A 232 -10.53 -0.82 26.94
C THR A 232 -9.62 -2.03 27.23
N ASP A 233 -10.17 -3.23 27.08
CA ASP A 233 -9.35 -4.44 26.96
C ASP A 233 -8.89 -4.59 25.49
N HIS A 234 -7.65 -4.16 25.25
CA HIS A 234 -6.95 -4.30 23.98
C HIS A 234 -6.65 -5.78 23.68
N SER A 235 -7.48 -6.48 22.89
CA SER A 235 -6.99 -7.59 22.04
C SER A 235 -7.99 -8.23 21.05
N SER A 236 -9.30 -7.94 21.09
CA SER A 236 -10.25 -8.75 20.28
C SER A 236 -11.46 -8.01 19.70
N GLU A 237 -11.53 -6.70 19.80
CA GLU A 237 -12.59 -5.91 19.17
C GLU A 237 -12.02 -5.18 17.96
N ASN A 238 -12.24 -5.71 16.74
CA ASN A 238 -12.42 -4.92 15.49
C ASN A 238 -12.41 -5.72 14.16
N MET A 239 -12.38 -7.05 14.15
CA MET A 239 -12.27 -7.78 12.87
C MET A 239 -13.54 -7.75 12.00
N ALA A 240 -14.74 -7.68 12.60
CA ALA A 240 -15.99 -7.82 11.86
C ALA A 240 -16.61 -6.51 11.32
N PHE A 241 -16.10 -5.33 11.68
CA PHE A 241 -16.77 -4.05 11.35
C PHE A 241 -16.82 -3.74 9.85
N HIS A 242 -15.96 -4.36 9.06
CA HIS A 242 -15.89 -4.14 7.62
C HIS A 242 -16.84 -5.05 6.81
N ILE A 243 -17.41 -6.07 7.44
CA ILE A 243 -18.32 -7.02 6.80
C ILE A 243 -19.74 -6.66 7.22
N ARG A 244 -20.54 -6.23 6.24
CA ARG A 244 -21.93 -5.84 6.45
C ARG A 244 -22.86 -6.67 5.60
N GLU A 245 -24.10 -6.79 6.04
CA GLU A 245 -25.18 -7.32 5.24
C GLU A 245 -25.22 -6.67 3.85
N GLY A 246 -25.41 -7.49 2.82
CA GLY A 246 -25.36 -7.09 1.42
C GLY A 246 -23.95 -6.96 0.83
N SER A 247 -22.88 -6.99 1.63
CA SER A 247 -21.51 -6.93 1.12
C SER A 247 -21.18 -8.15 0.29
N VAL A 248 -20.41 -7.95 -0.78
CA VAL A 248 -19.91 -9.02 -1.64
C VAL A 248 -18.43 -9.23 -1.36
N LEU A 249 -18.07 -10.46 -1.03
CA LEU A 249 -16.73 -10.84 -0.55
C LEU A 249 -16.21 -12.03 -1.36
N GLY A 250 -14.89 -12.17 -1.39
CA GLY A 250 -14.24 -13.43 -1.75
C GLY A 250 -14.23 -14.36 -0.54
N GLY A 251 -14.50 -15.64 -0.75
CA GLY A 251 -14.44 -16.66 0.27
C GLY A 251 -13.72 -17.91 -0.22
N ARG A 252 -13.24 -18.73 0.71
CA ARG A 252 -12.64 -20.04 0.44
C ARG A 252 -13.44 -21.12 1.13
N ILE A 253 -13.89 -22.13 0.39
CA ILE A 253 -14.64 -23.25 0.98
C ILE A 253 -13.71 -23.98 1.94
N SER A 254 -14.05 -23.93 3.23
CA SER A 254 -13.30 -24.61 4.27
C SER A 254 -13.84 -26.02 4.53
N LYS A 255 -15.15 -26.21 4.44
CA LYS A 255 -15.79 -27.50 4.67
C LYS A 255 -17.11 -27.61 3.93
N ILE A 256 -17.39 -28.82 3.45
CA ILE A 256 -18.67 -29.18 2.81
C ILE A 256 -19.43 -30.12 3.77
N PHE A 257 -20.69 -29.79 4.09
CA PHE A 257 -21.54 -30.67 4.88
C PHE A 257 -22.50 -31.43 3.95
N PRO A 258 -22.58 -32.77 4.06
CA PRO A 258 -23.40 -33.58 3.16
C PRO A 258 -24.91 -33.34 3.39
N GLY A 259 -25.70 -33.64 2.37
CA GLY A 259 -27.15 -33.46 2.40
C GLY A 259 -27.54 -31.98 2.44
N VAL A 260 -28.34 -31.58 3.43
CA VAL A 260 -28.83 -30.20 3.58
C VAL A 260 -27.95 -29.31 4.46
N GLY A 261 -26.76 -29.80 4.84
CA GLY A 261 -25.88 -29.11 5.78
C GLY A 261 -25.19 -27.85 5.23
N GLY A 262 -25.15 -27.67 3.91
CA GLY A 262 -24.57 -26.50 3.26
C GLY A 262 -23.04 -26.47 3.30
N LEU A 263 -22.47 -25.25 3.32
CA LEU A 263 -21.02 -25.02 3.27
C LEU A 263 -20.53 -24.15 4.44
N LEU A 264 -19.29 -24.38 4.86
CA LEU A 264 -18.53 -23.45 5.68
C LEU A 264 -17.49 -22.75 4.80
N VAL A 265 -17.53 -21.44 4.75
CA VAL A 265 -16.68 -20.61 3.90
C VAL A 265 -15.84 -19.68 4.76
N GLN A 266 -14.52 -19.73 4.62
CA GLN A 266 -13.59 -18.77 5.21
C GLN A 266 -13.68 -17.46 4.44
N ILE A 267 -13.88 -16.34 5.12
CA ILE A 267 -13.99 -14.99 4.52
C ILE A 267 -12.91 -14.02 5.04
N ASP A 268 -12.25 -14.37 6.14
CA ASP A 268 -11.12 -13.67 6.76
C ASP A 268 -10.18 -14.73 7.38
N PRO A 269 -8.89 -14.44 7.66
CA PRO A 269 -7.99 -15.36 8.38
C PRO A 269 -8.60 -16.05 9.60
N HIS A 270 -9.46 -15.37 10.35
CA HIS A 270 -10.07 -15.90 11.57
C HIS A 270 -11.60 -15.88 11.56
N LEU A 271 -12.23 -15.70 10.38
CA LEU A 271 -13.68 -15.55 10.27
C LEU A 271 -14.24 -16.47 9.19
N TYR A 272 -15.33 -17.14 9.56
CA TYR A 272 -16.02 -18.12 8.73
C TYR A 272 -17.51 -17.77 8.70
N GLY A 273 -18.11 -17.88 7.52
CA GLY A 273 -19.55 -17.80 7.32
C GLY A 273 -20.13 -19.14 6.86
N LYS A 274 -21.42 -19.33 7.10
CA LYS A 274 -22.16 -20.51 6.68
C LYS A 274 -22.99 -20.17 5.45
N VAL A 275 -23.02 -21.07 4.48
CA VAL A 275 -23.95 -21.01 3.35
C VAL A 275 -24.96 -22.13 3.54
N HIS A 276 -26.23 -21.78 3.66
CA HIS A 276 -27.29 -22.78 3.75
C HIS A 276 -27.49 -23.47 2.39
N PHE A 277 -27.99 -24.71 2.38
CA PHE A 277 -28.21 -25.48 1.15
C PHE A 277 -29.07 -24.74 0.11
N THR A 278 -30.07 -23.99 0.56
CA THR A 278 -30.95 -23.19 -0.30
C THR A 278 -30.27 -21.98 -0.93
N GLU A 279 -29.12 -21.56 -0.40
CA GLU A 279 -28.38 -20.36 -0.81
C GLU A 279 -27.16 -20.69 -1.69
N LEU A 280 -27.04 -21.95 -2.16
CA LEU A 280 -25.94 -22.40 -3.01
C LEU A 280 -26.16 -22.06 -4.49
N THR A 281 -27.34 -22.38 -5.01
CA THR A 281 -27.69 -22.23 -6.42
C THR A 281 -29.13 -21.77 -6.56
N ASP A 282 -29.48 -21.31 -7.76
CA ASP A 282 -30.88 -20.99 -8.07
C ASP A 282 -31.78 -22.24 -7.96
N PRO A 283 -33.10 -22.07 -7.72
CA PRO A 283 -34.01 -23.19 -7.53
C PRO A 283 -34.05 -24.11 -8.76
N GLY A 284 -33.97 -25.43 -8.55
CA GLY A 284 -34.13 -26.43 -9.61
C GLY A 284 -32.88 -27.24 -9.96
N VAL A 285 -31.76 -27.01 -9.29
CA VAL A 285 -30.55 -27.86 -9.39
C VAL A 285 -30.72 -29.09 -8.49
N ALA A 286 -30.57 -30.29 -9.06
CA ALA A 286 -30.79 -31.56 -8.35
C ALA A 286 -29.75 -31.86 -7.26
N ASP A 287 -28.50 -31.45 -7.47
CA ASP A 287 -27.42 -31.55 -6.48
C ASP A 287 -26.58 -30.25 -6.46
N PRO A 288 -27.01 -29.25 -5.66
CA PRO A 288 -26.31 -27.97 -5.52
C PRO A 288 -24.89 -28.10 -4.97
N LEU A 289 -24.53 -29.21 -4.31
CA LEU A 289 -23.22 -29.39 -3.69
C LEU A 289 -22.18 -29.96 -4.66
N SER A 290 -22.61 -30.64 -5.73
CA SER A 290 -21.73 -31.34 -6.68
C SER A 290 -20.68 -30.46 -7.38
N GLY A 291 -20.94 -29.15 -7.51
CA GLY A 291 -20.04 -28.19 -8.15
C GLY A 291 -18.95 -27.61 -7.24
N TYR A 292 -18.93 -27.99 -5.95
CA TYR A 292 -18.06 -27.39 -4.94
C TYR A 292 -17.04 -28.38 -4.38
N HIS A 293 -15.84 -27.90 -4.10
CA HIS A 293 -14.79 -28.68 -3.42
C HIS A 293 -14.07 -27.86 -2.33
N GLU A 294 -13.51 -28.54 -1.34
CA GLU A 294 -12.74 -27.88 -0.28
C GLU A 294 -11.50 -27.19 -0.85
N GLY A 295 -11.23 -25.97 -0.36
CA GLY A 295 -10.15 -25.12 -0.83
C GLY A 295 -10.50 -24.22 -2.01
N GLN A 296 -11.64 -24.44 -2.68
CA GLN A 296 -12.12 -23.62 -3.81
C GLN A 296 -12.44 -22.19 -3.38
N PHE A 297 -12.09 -21.21 -4.22
CA PHE A 297 -12.55 -19.83 -4.03
C PHE A 297 -13.96 -19.63 -4.60
N VAL A 298 -14.77 -18.87 -3.88
CA VAL A 298 -16.16 -18.57 -4.20
C VAL A 298 -16.47 -17.11 -3.93
N LYS A 299 -17.41 -16.55 -4.69
CA LYS A 299 -17.95 -15.21 -4.47
C LYS A 299 -19.17 -15.32 -3.57
N CYS A 300 -19.16 -14.61 -2.45
CA CYS A 300 -20.20 -14.70 -1.44
C CYS A 300 -20.88 -13.35 -1.24
N LYS A 301 -22.20 -13.34 -1.06
CA LYS A 301 -22.94 -12.20 -0.54
C LYS A 301 -23.28 -12.44 0.93
N VAL A 302 -23.03 -11.45 1.78
CA VAL A 302 -23.44 -11.48 3.19
C VAL A 302 -24.96 -11.28 3.27
N LEU A 303 -25.66 -12.22 3.88
CA LEU A 303 -27.10 -12.13 4.12
C LEU A 303 -27.39 -11.47 5.46
N GLU A 304 -26.82 -12.03 6.52
CA GLU A 304 -27.05 -11.62 7.90
C GLU A 304 -25.75 -11.72 8.71
N THR A 305 -25.56 -10.81 9.65
CA THR A 305 -24.48 -10.88 10.65
C THR A 305 -25.05 -10.84 12.05
N THR A 306 -25.05 -11.97 12.74
CA THR A 306 -25.58 -12.08 14.12
C THR A 306 -24.43 -12.12 15.11
N HIS A 307 -24.45 -11.22 16.10
CA HIS A 307 -23.48 -11.22 17.19
C HIS A 307 -24.06 -11.98 18.39
N SER A 308 -23.43 -13.08 18.77
CA SER A 308 -23.76 -13.76 20.02
C SER A 308 -23.15 -13.01 21.19
N GLY A 309 -23.86 -12.94 22.32
CA GLY A 309 -23.39 -12.30 23.56
C GLY A 309 -22.08 -12.88 24.14
N LYS A 310 -21.57 -13.98 23.57
CA LYS A 310 -20.26 -14.58 23.89
C LYS A 310 -19.11 -14.09 23.00
N GLY A 311 -19.31 -13.05 22.18
CA GLY A 311 -18.30 -12.49 21.27
C GLY A 311 -18.08 -13.30 19.99
N THR A 312 -18.89 -14.33 19.74
CA THR A 312 -18.86 -15.08 18.48
C THR A 312 -19.75 -14.40 17.45
N VAL A 313 -19.23 -14.22 16.24
CA VAL A 313 -19.97 -13.64 15.12
C VAL A 313 -20.41 -14.77 14.21
N HIS A 314 -21.71 -14.89 14.00
CA HIS A 314 -22.30 -15.78 13.01
C HIS A 314 -22.61 -14.97 11.76
N ILE A 315 -22.16 -15.48 10.61
CA ILE A 315 -22.32 -14.81 9.32
C ILE A 315 -22.97 -15.80 8.39
N ASP A 316 -24.15 -15.44 7.90
CA ASP A 316 -24.86 -16.19 6.89
C ASP A 316 -24.55 -15.61 5.53
N LEU A 317 -24.22 -16.50 4.60
CA LEU A 317 -23.71 -16.18 3.28
C LEU A 317 -24.59 -16.82 2.21
N SER A 318 -24.59 -16.20 1.03
CA SER A 318 -25.22 -16.74 -0.18
C SER A 318 -24.20 -16.81 -1.32
N LEU A 319 -24.25 -17.90 -2.07
CA LEU A 319 -23.49 -18.12 -3.31
C LEU A 319 -24.38 -18.02 -4.56
N GLN A 320 -25.69 -17.77 -4.40
CA GLN A 320 -26.60 -17.57 -5.51
C GLN A 320 -26.11 -16.45 -6.43
N SER A 321 -26.40 -16.58 -7.72
CA SER A 321 -25.98 -15.57 -8.69
C SER A 321 -26.60 -14.22 -8.30
N ILE A 322 -25.76 -13.19 -8.16
CA ILE A 322 -26.20 -11.83 -7.79
C ILE A 322 -27.07 -11.21 -8.91
N SER A 323 -27.21 -11.91 -10.05
CA SER A 323 -27.84 -11.43 -11.28
C SER A 323 -29.35 -11.15 -11.19
N HIS A 324 -30.11 -11.62 -10.19
CA HIS A 324 -31.57 -11.65 -10.31
C HIS A 324 -32.44 -11.25 -9.10
N ARG A 325 -31.95 -10.50 -8.09
CA ARG A 325 -32.86 -9.95 -7.05
C ARG A 325 -33.23 -8.46 -7.19
N THR A 326 -32.51 -7.68 -7.99
CA THR A 326 -32.78 -6.22 -8.11
C THR A 326 -33.95 -5.88 -9.04
N GLN A 327 -34.40 -6.80 -9.91
CA GLN A 327 -35.54 -6.56 -10.79
C GLN A 327 -36.90 -6.94 -10.17
N GLU A 328 -36.99 -8.03 -9.41
CA GLU A 328 -38.28 -8.46 -8.85
C GLU A 328 -38.79 -7.55 -7.72
N GLN A 329 -37.90 -6.97 -6.90
CA GLN A 329 -38.31 -6.01 -5.87
C GLN A 329 -38.72 -4.63 -6.42
N LYS A 330 -38.35 -4.28 -7.66
CA LYS A 330 -38.85 -3.06 -8.33
C LYS A 330 -40.16 -3.28 -9.09
N LEU A 331 -40.43 -4.50 -9.53
CA LEU A 331 -41.67 -4.85 -10.25
C LEU A 331 -42.84 -5.12 -9.29
N ALA A 332 -42.56 -5.57 -8.06
CA ALA A 332 -43.61 -5.78 -7.04
C ALA A 332 -44.19 -4.50 -6.44
N VAL A 333 -43.48 -3.35 -6.50
CA VAL A 333 -43.97 -2.07 -5.95
C VAL A 333 -44.81 -1.28 -6.97
N ASN A 334 -44.74 -1.62 -8.26
CA ASN A 334 -45.44 -0.88 -9.31
C ASN A 334 -46.79 -1.50 -9.75
N ASN A 335 -47.20 -2.64 -9.18
CA ASN A 335 -48.43 -3.33 -9.57
C ASN A 335 -49.60 -3.20 -8.59
N ASP A 336 -49.46 -2.42 -7.51
CA ASP A 336 -50.54 -2.16 -6.53
C ASP A 336 -51.21 -0.79 -6.68
N THR A 337 -51.10 -0.17 -7.86
CA THR A 337 -51.83 1.09 -8.16
C THR A 337 -52.48 1.06 -9.54
N VAL A 338 -53.58 0.31 -9.69
CA VAL A 338 -54.63 0.57 -10.69
C VAL A 338 -55.99 0.31 -10.07
#